data_AF-F0GHH8-F1
#
_entry.id   AF-F0GHH8-F1
#
_cell.length_a   1.000
_cell.length_b   1.000
_cell.length_c   1.000
_cell.angle_alpha   90.00
_cell.angle_beta   90.00
_cell.angle_gamma   90.00
#
_symmetry.space_group_name_H-M   'P 1'
#
loop_
_entity.id
_entity.type
_entity.pdbx_description
1 polymer ?
#
loop_
_entity_poly.entity_id
_entity_poly.type
_entity_poly.pdbx_seq_one_letter_code
_entity_poly.pdbx_strand_id
1 'polypeptide(L)' 'MAKLRPHLPLNALRAFESSARHLNFTRAGLELSVTQAAVSQQVRA' A
#
# COMPACT_ATOMS: atom_id res chain seq x y z
N MET A 1 -13.73 28.69 -0.58
CA MET A 1 -12.41 28.05 -0.69
C MET A 1 -12.52 26.61 -0.20
N ALA A 2 -12.87 25.67 -1.09
CA ALA A 2 -12.94 24.25 -0.73
C ALA A 2 -11.52 23.70 -0.66
N LYS A 3 -11.10 23.31 0.54
CA LYS A 3 -9.79 22.70 0.82
C LYS A 3 -9.66 21.44 -0.04
N LEU A 4 -8.60 21.36 -0.87
CA LEU A 4 -8.28 20.18 -1.67
C LEU A 4 -8.38 18.93 -0.80
N ARG A 5 -9.15 17.93 -1.22
CA ARG A 5 -9.02 16.58 -0.67
C ARG A 5 -7.56 16.17 -0.92
N PRO A 6 -6.76 15.87 0.12
CA PRO A 6 -5.43 15.33 -0.10
C PRO A 6 -5.59 14.10 -1.00
N HIS A 7 -4.82 14.03 -2.07
CA HIS A 7 -4.82 12.85 -2.95
C HIS A 7 -4.31 11.68 -2.11
N LEU A 8 -5.25 10.90 -1.55
CA LEU A 8 -4.93 9.76 -0.72
C LEU A 8 -4.25 8.71 -1.61
N PRO A 9 -3.01 8.29 -1.31
CA PRO A 9 -2.32 7.31 -2.13
C PRO A 9 -3.05 5.96 -2.02
N LEU A 10 -3.89 5.66 -3.02
CA LEU A 10 -4.70 4.44 -3.07
C LEU A 10 -3.84 3.17 -2.99
N ASN A 11 -2.63 3.23 -3.54
CA ASN A 11 -1.67 2.14 -3.49
C ASN A 11 -1.13 1.92 -2.08
N ALA A 12 -0.92 2.97 -1.29
CA ALA A 12 -0.47 2.85 0.10
C ALA A 12 -1.52 2.16 0.96
N LEU A 13 -2.79 2.56 0.82
CA LEU A 13 -3.90 1.91 1.51
C LEU A 13 -4.03 0.44 1.15
N ARG A 14 -3.98 0.13 -0.15
CA ARG A 14 -4.09 -1.25 -0.63
C ARG A 14 -2.91 -2.11 -0.17
N ALA A 15 -1.69 -1.56 -0.20
CA ALA A 15 -0.50 -2.22 0.31
C ALA A 15 -0.57 -2.48 1.81
N PHE A 16 -1.05 -1.50 2.59
CA PHE A 16 -1.23 -1.63 4.03
C PHE A 16 -2.26 -2.70 4.38
N GLU A 17 -3.43 -2.67 3.75
CA GLU A 17 -4.50 -3.63 3.99
C GLU A 17 -4.06 -5.08 3.66
N SER A 18 -3.49 -5.31 2.47
CA SER A 18 -3.00 -6.63 2.07
C SER A 18 -1.87 -7.11 3.00
N SER A 19 -0.96 -6.22 3.40
CA SER A 19 0.11 -6.54 4.36
C SER A 19 -0.42 -6.92 5.74
N ALA A 20 -1.45 -6.23 6.23
CA ALA A 20 -2.10 -6.56 7.49
C ALA A 20 -2.85 -7.89 7.43
N ARG A 21 -3.49 -8.20 6.29
CA ARG A 21 -4.19 -9.48 6.07
C ARG A 21 -3.23 -10.67 6.06
N HIS A 22 -2.08 -10.52 5.41
CA HIS A 22 -1.08 -11.60 5.28
C HIS A 22 -0.03 -11.65 6.39
N LEU A 23 0.09 -10.58 7.19
CA LEU A 23 1.18 -10.34 8.13
C LEU A 23 2.57 -10.49 7.49
N ASN A 24 2.67 -10.24 6.18
CA ASN A 24 3.87 -10.50 5.38
C ASN A 24 3.89 -9.66 4.08
N PHE A 25 4.92 -8.83 3.92
CA PHE A 25 5.08 -7.96 2.74
C PHE A 25 5.36 -8.70 1.43
N THR A 26 6.00 -9.87 1.48
CA THR A 26 6.23 -10.71 0.30
C THR A 26 4.91 -11.28 -0.22
N ARG A 27 4.04 -11.77 0.67
CA ARG A 27 2.73 -12.31 0.30
C ARG A 27 1.80 -11.22 -0.22
N ALA A 28 1.84 -10.03 0.40
CA ALA A 28 1.12 -8.86 -0.11
C ALA A 28 1.61 -8.43 -1.50
N GLY A 29 2.92 -8.48 -1.76
CA GLY A 29 3.48 -8.20 -3.09
C GLY A 29 2.99 -9.17 -4.16
N LEU A 30 2.89 -10.46 -3.82
CA LEU A 30 2.32 -11.48 -4.72
C LEU A 30 0.84 -11.24 -5.01
N GLU A 31 0.04 -10.84 -4.01
CA GLU A 31 -1.38 -10.48 -4.22
C GLU A 31 -1.54 -9.25 -5.12
N LEU A 32 -0.70 -8.24 -4.92
CA LEU A 32 -0.79 -6.95 -5.60
C LEU A 32 0.00 -6.90 -6.92
N SER A 33 0.63 -8.00 -7.33
CA SER A 33 1.49 -8.09 -8.52
C SER A 33 2.61 -7.04 -8.52
N VAL A 34 3.21 -6.79 -7.36
CA VAL A 34 4.34 -5.86 -7.19
C VAL A 34 5.47 -6.51 -6.38
N THR A 35 6.65 -5.93 -6.42
CA THR A 35 7.78 -6.43 -5.62
C THR A 35 7.57 -6.15 -4.13
N GLN A 36 8.16 -6.98 -3.26
CA GLN A 36 8.14 -6.76 -1.81
C GLN A 36 8.69 -5.37 -1.43
N ALA A 37 9.71 -4.90 -2.14
CA ALA A 37 10.27 -3.56 -1.95
C ALA A 37 9.25 -2.44 -2.28
N ALA A 38 8.44 -2.61 -3.34
CA ALA A 38 7.40 -1.66 -3.68
C ALA A 38 6.30 -1.61 -2.59
N VAL A 39 5.89 -2.76 -2.04
CA VAL A 39 4.95 -2.80 -0.91
C VAL A 39 5.53 -2.06 0.30
N SER A 40 6.79 -2.32 0.65
CA SER A 40 7.45 -1.65 1.77
C SER A 40 7.50 -0.13 1.59
N GLN A 41 7.73 0.35 0.36
CA GLN A 41 7.75 1.78 0.05
C GLN A 41 6.34 2.38 0.12
N GLN A 42 5.32 1.67 -0.39
CA GLN A 42 3.93 2.11 -0.37
C GLN A 42 3.36 2.18 1.05
N VAL A 43 3.75 1.29 1.94
CA VAL A 43 3.30 1.32 3.35
C VAL A 43 4.00 2.42 4.15
N ARG A 44 5.23 2.81 3.77
CA ARG A 44 5.98 3.89 4.41
C ARG A 44 5.48 5.28 4.01
N ALA A 45 5.04 5.44 2.76
CA ALA A 45 4.65 6.71 2.15
C ALA A 45 3.32 7.24 2.71
#